data_AF-A0A535S6Y9-F1
#
_entry.id   AF-A0A535S6Y9-F1
#
_cell.length_a   1.000
_cell.length_b   1.000
_cell.length_c   1.000
_cell.angle_alpha   90.00
_cell.angle_beta   90.00
_cell.angle_gamma   90.00
#
_symmetry.space_group_name_H-M   'P 1'
#
loop_
_entity.id
_entity.type
_entity.pdbx_description
1 polymer ?
#
loop_
_entity_poly.entity_id
_entity_poly.type
_entity_poly.pdbx_seq_one_letter_code
_entity_poly.pdbx_strand_id
1 'polypeptide(L)'
;MRVYVRAVSSPGGGVSAYVLVGQPLVGIQNQLDGLRLFLIAGAVLSLIGAAAASWFVAGRVLRPLVSMASTAEDIGRTQDLSRRLPEGGTNDEVGRLQQSFNQMLRQLEDAYQRLRSALIAQRRFVADASHELRTPLTTIRGNIGLLLKRDDITSEDRVAALNDIAGESERMSRMVQDLLTLARADAGYHL
;
A
#
# COMPACT_ATOMS: atom_id res chain seq x y z
N MET A 1 -0.85 7.37 -71.85
CA MET A 1 -0.71 8.31 -72.99
C MET A 1 -2.05 8.98 -73.19
N ARG A 2 -2.14 10.31 -73.12
CA ARG A 2 -3.36 11.03 -73.53
C ARG A 2 -3.16 11.42 -74.99
N VAL A 3 -4.08 11.01 -75.86
CA VAL A 3 -4.00 11.24 -77.30
C VAL A 3 -5.14 12.15 -77.70
N TYR A 4 -4.81 13.32 -78.23
CA TYR A 4 -5.79 14.20 -78.84
C TYR A 4 -5.77 13.97 -80.35
N VAL A 5 -6.95 13.68 -80.91
CA VAL A 5 -7.14 13.47 -82.34
C VAL A 5 -7.94 14.64 -82.89
N ARG A 6 -7.39 15.34 -83.87
CA ARG A 6 -8.10 16.36 -84.63
C ARG A 6 -8.10 15.99 -86.11
N ALA A 7 -9.29 15.95 -86.71
CA ALA A 7 -9.46 15.75 -88.13
C ALA A 7 -9.11 17.04 -88.89
N VAL A 8 -8.31 16.92 -89.94
CA VAL A 8 -8.03 18.04 -90.86
C VAL A 8 -8.84 17.79 -92.13
N SER A 9 -9.73 18.73 -92.44
CA SER A 9 -10.56 18.71 -93.65
C SER A 9 -9.85 19.39 -94.82
N SER A 10 -9.93 18.77 -95.99
CA SER A 10 -9.45 19.34 -97.26
C SER A 10 -10.51 20.29 -97.85
N PRO A 11 -10.14 21.29 -98.69
CA PRO A 11 -11.07 22.29 -99.22
C PRO A 11 -12.25 21.75 -100.05
N GLY A 12 -12.33 20.44 -100.31
CA GLY A 12 -13.43 19.76 -100.99
C GLY A 12 -14.40 18.98 -100.09
N GLY A 13 -14.37 19.17 -98.76
CA GLY A 13 -15.38 18.59 -97.84
C GLY A 13 -15.14 17.16 -97.38
N GLY A 14 -14.06 16.51 -97.82
CA GLY A 14 -13.62 15.20 -97.31
C GLY A 14 -12.54 15.32 -96.24
N VAL A 15 -12.66 14.55 -95.16
CA VAL A 15 -11.59 14.41 -94.14
C VAL A 15 -10.42 13.64 -94.76
N SER A 16 -9.28 14.31 -94.98
CA SER A 16 -8.14 13.71 -95.69
C SER A 16 -7.04 13.20 -94.76
N ALA A 17 -6.98 13.64 -93.50
CA ALA A 17 -6.02 13.11 -92.52
C ALA A 17 -6.45 13.35 -91.07
N TYR A 18 -6.00 12.47 -90.18
CA TYR A 18 -6.09 12.65 -88.73
C TYR A 18 -4.70 12.97 -88.17
N VAL A 19 -4.59 14.06 -87.41
CA VAL A 19 -3.38 14.38 -86.66
C VAL A 19 -3.56 13.84 -85.24
N LEU A 20 -2.70 12.90 -84.86
CA LEU A 20 -2.62 12.37 -83.49
C LEU A 20 -1.44 13.01 -82.77
N VAL A 21 -1.71 13.78 -81.71
CA VAL A 21 -0.67 14.32 -80.82
C VAL A 21 -0.72 13.54 -79.52
N GLY A 22 0.35 12.81 -79.22
CA GLY A 22 0.52 12.08 -77.97
C GLY A 22 1.42 12.85 -77.00
N GLN A 23 0.89 13.28 -75.86
CA GLN A 23 1.72 13.88 -74.82
C GLN A 23 2.23 12.76 -73.88
N PRO A 24 3.55 12.65 -73.65
CA PRO A 24 4.08 11.66 -72.73
C PRO A 24 3.65 12.00 -71.29
N LEU A 25 2.96 11.06 -70.62
CA LEU A 25 2.53 11.20 -69.22
C LEU A 25 3.70 11.08 -68.22
N VAL A 26 4.92 10.87 -68.70
CA VAL A 26 6.13 10.63 -67.90
C VAL A 26 6.37 11.77 -66.89
N GLY A 27 6.11 13.03 -67.27
CA GLY A 27 6.22 14.17 -66.35
C GLY A 27 5.20 14.13 -65.20
N ILE A 28 3.96 13.68 -65.46
CA ILE A 28 2.91 13.55 -64.43
C ILE A 28 3.20 12.34 -63.53
N GLN A 29 3.63 11.22 -64.11
CA GLN A 29 3.96 10.01 -63.35
C GLN A 29 5.10 10.25 -62.36
N ASN A 30 6.17 10.92 -62.81
CA ASN A 30 7.32 11.26 -61.95
C ASN A 30 6.93 12.22 -60.80
N GLN A 31 6.02 13.15 -61.04
CA GLN A 31 5.49 14.03 -59.99
C GLN A 31 4.65 13.26 -58.96
N LEU A 32 3.82 12.32 -59.43
CA LEU A 32 3.03 11.45 -58.55
C LEU A 32 3.90 10.50 -57.73
N ASP A 33 4.97 9.95 -58.31
CA ASP A 33 5.90 9.07 -57.61
C ASP A 33 6.73 9.83 -56.56
N GLY A 34 7.17 11.06 -56.88
CA GLY A 34 7.82 11.95 -55.92
C GLY A 34 6.91 12.31 -54.75
N LEU A 35 5.65 12.66 -55.03
CA LEU A 35 4.64 12.92 -54.00
C LEU A 35 4.37 11.67 -53.15
N ARG A 36 4.24 10.50 -53.77
CA ARG A 36 4.04 9.22 -53.07
C ARG A 36 5.19 8.91 -52.14
N LEU A 37 6.44 9.06 -52.61
CA LEU A 37 7.62 8.84 -51.79
C LEU A 37 7.67 9.81 -50.59
N PHE A 38 7.39 11.08 -50.84
CA PHE A 38 7.34 12.10 -49.78
C PHE A 38 6.27 11.78 -48.74
N LEU A 39 5.06 11.40 -49.16
CA LEU A 39 3.98 11.00 -48.26
C LEU A 39 4.32 9.74 -47.45
N ILE A 40 4.92 8.72 -48.07
CA ILE A 40 5.34 7.51 -47.36
C ILE A 40 6.44 7.85 -46.34
N ALA A 41 7.45 8.62 -46.75
CA ALA A 41 8.52 9.04 -45.85
C ALA A 41 7.98 9.85 -44.66
N GLY A 42 7.06 10.80 -44.91
CA GLY A 42 6.40 11.57 -43.86
C GLY A 42 5.57 10.69 -42.92
N ALA A 43 4.80 9.73 -43.47
CA ALA A 43 4.01 8.80 -42.68
C ALA A 43 4.90 7.94 -41.76
N VAL A 44 5.97 7.35 -42.31
CA VAL A 44 6.93 6.56 -41.54
C VAL A 44 7.61 7.39 -40.45
N LEU A 45 8.05 8.61 -40.79
CA LEU A 45 8.68 9.52 -39.82
C LEU A 45 7.71 9.88 -38.68
N SER A 46 6.45 10.19 -39.02
CA SER A 46 5.42 10.51 -38.03
C SER A 46 5.11 9.31 -37.11
N LEU A 47 5.09 8.09 -37.66
CA LEU A 47 4.87 6.87 -36.89
C LEU A 47 6.01 6.63 -35.90
N ILE A 48 7.27 6.77 -36.34
CA ILE A 48 8.45 6.64 -35.47
C ILE A 48 8.41 7.71 -34.37
N GLY A 49 8.10 8.97 -34.73
CA GLY A 49 7.96 10.06 -33.78
C GLY A 49 6.88 9.80 -32.73
N ALA A 50 5.71 9.32 -33.15
CA ALA A 50 4.62 8.97 -32.24
C ALA A 50 4.98 7.80 -31.32
N ALA A 51 5.66 6.76 -31.84
CA ALA A 51 6.12 5.63 -31.03
C ALA A 51 7.15 6.06 -29.98
N ALA A 52 8.14 6.88 -30.37
CA ALA A 52 9.15 7.41 -29.45
C ALA A 52 8.53 8.31 -28.36
N ALA A 53 7.62 9.20 -28.75
CA ALA A 53 6.89 10.05 -27.80
C ALA A 53 6.05 9.21 -26.83
N SER A 54 5.35 8.18 -27.33
CA SER A 54 4.52 7.30 -26.52
C SER A 54 5.35 6.53 -25.49
N TRP A 55 6.49 5.97 -25.90
CA TRP A 55 7.43 5.31 -24.99
C TRP A 55 7.91 6.29 -23.91
N PHE A 56 8.36 7.47 -24.31
CA PHE A 56 8.90 8.46 -23.38
C PHE A 56 7.87 8.90 -22.33
N VAL A 57 6.63 9.18 -22.76
CA VAL A 57 5.53 9.57 -21.87
C VAL A 57 5.15 8.40 -20.95
N ALA A 58 4.97 7.20 -21.48
CA ALA A 58 4.61 6.02 -20.68
C ALA A 58 5.66 5.74 -19.59
N GLY A 59 6.94 5.78 -19.95
CA GLY A 59 8.04 5.58 -19.00
C GLY A 59 8.05 6.65 -17.90
N ARG A 60 7.73 7.91 -18.23
CA ARG A 60 7.71 9.00 -17.27
C ARG A 60 6.51 8.93 -16.32
N VAL A 61 5.33 8.54 -16.81
CA VAL A 61 4.10 8.43 -16.02
C VAL A 61 4.11 7.21 -15.10
N LEU A 62 4.71 6.08 -15.53
CA LEU A 62 4.74 4.84 -14.75
C LEU A 62 5.88 4.80 -13.71
N ARG A 63 6.94 5.58 -13.89
CA ARG A 63 8.10 5.58 -12.97
C ARG A 63 7.75 5.83 -11.49
N PRO A 64 6.84 6.76 -11.13
CA PRO A 64 6.42 6.94 -9.75
C PRO A 64 5.74 5.70 -9.16
N LEU A 65 4.95 4.96 -9.94
CA LEU A 65 4.27 3.74 -9.47
C LEU A 65 5.27 2.65 -9.09
N VAL A 66 6.34 2.49 -9.88
CA VAL A 66 7.43 1.55 -9.55
C VAL A 66 8.12 1.94 -8.25
N SER A 67 8.38 3.24 -8.05
CA SER A 67 8.97 3.72 -6.80
C SER A 67 8.03 3.52 -5.59
N MET A 68 6.72 3.63 -5.79
CA MET A 68 5.75 3.37 -4.72
C MET A 68 5.72 1.90 -4.35
N ALA A 69 5.71 1.01 -5.35
CA ALA A 69 5.75 -0.44 -5.15
C ALA A 69 7.02 -0.86 -4.40
N SER A 70 8.19 -0.38 -4.81
CA SER A 70 9.46 -0.69 -4.14
C SER A 70 9.49 -0.17 -2.69
N THR A 71 8.94 1.02 -2.44
CA THR A 71 8.87 1.59 -1.09
C THR A 71 7.94 0.76 -0.20
N ALA A 72 6.78 0.34 -0.73
CA ALA A 72 5.84 -0.51 -0.01
C ALA A 72 6.45 -1.89 0.33
N GLU A 73 7.20 -2.49 -0.60
CA GLU A 73 7.93 -3.73 -0.38
C GLU A 73 9.01 -3.57 0.69
N ASP A 74 9.77 -2.47 0.65
CA ASP A 74 10.76 -2.14 1.68
C ASP A 74 10.12 -1.98 3.06
N ILE A 75 8.99 -1.25 3.16
CA ILE A 75 8.25 -1.08 4.42
C ILE A 75 7.79 -2.46 4.94
N GLY A 76 7.26 -3.32 4.06
CA GLY A 76 6.86 -4.68 4.44
C GLY A 76 8.02 -5.53 4.96
N ARG A 77 9.20 -5.40 4.35
CA ARG A 77 10.41 -6.15 4.73
C ARG A 77 11.06 -5.63 6.02
N THR A 78 11.16 -4.32 6.20
CA THR A 78 11.82 -3.71 7.37
C THR A 78 10.87 -3.50 8.53
N GLN A 79 9.56 -3.55 8.30
CA GLN A 79 8.50 -3.15 9.24
C GLN A 79 8.67 -1.70 9.73
N ASP A 80 9.43 -0.88 9.00
CA ASP A 80 9.65 0.52 9.32
C ASP A 80 8.52 1.37 8.75
N LEU A 81 7.47 1.50 9.57
CA LEU A 81 6.31 2.32 9.27
C LEU A 81 6.62 3.83 9.28
N SER A 82 7.82 4.28 9.64
CA SER A 82 8.17 5.71 9.64
C SER A 82 8.53 6.23 8.24
N ARG A 83 8.88 5.32 7.31
CA ARG A 83 9.13 5.67 5.91
C ARG A 83 7.88 6.23 5.23
N ARG A 84 8.09 7.12 4.26
CA ARG A 84 7.04 7.78 3.50
C ARG A 84 7.34 7.75 2.02
N LEU A 85 6.30 7.78 1.21
CA LEU A 85 6.44 8.07 -0.21
C LEU A 85 6.84 9.53 -0.38
N PRO A 86 7.74 9.84 -1.34
CA PRO A 86 8.20 11.21 -1.57
C PRO A 86 7.04 12.14 -1.93
N GLU A 87 6.84 13.17 -1.12
CA GLU A 87 5.83 14.21 -1.31
C GLU A 87 6.37 15.25 -2.30
N GLY A 88 6.18 14.99 -3.60
CA GLY A 88 6.65 15.91 -4.64
C GLY A 88 6.22 15.56 -6.06
N GLY A 89 5.34 14.57 -6.23
CA GLY A 89 4.76 14.23 -7.52
C GLY A 89 3.62 15.19 -7.88
N THR A 90 3.60 15.60 -9.14
CA THR A 90 2.51 16.22 -9.90
C THR A 90 1.13 16.28 -9.21
N ASN A 91 0.41 17.40 -9.34
CA ASN A 91 -0.99 17.55 -8.93
C ASN A 91 -1.96 16.74 -9.82
N ASP A 92 -1.73 15.44 -9.93
CA ASP A 92 -2.49 14.47 -10.71
C ASP A 92 -3.03 13.34 -9.82
N GLU A 93 -3.64 12.32 -10.44
CA GLU A 93 -4.19 11.15 -9.76
C GLU A 93 -3.12 10.35 -9.01
N VAL A 94 -1.86 10.36 -9.49
CA VAL A 94 -0.75 9.66 -8.86
C VAL A 94 -0.35 10.38 -7.57
N GLY A 95 -0.27 11.71 -7.59
CA GLY A 95 -0.03 12.52 -6.40
C GLY A 95 -1.11 12.31 -5.32
N ARG A 96 -2.39 12.23 -5.73
CA ARG A 96 -3.49 11.90 -4.80
C ARG A 96 -3.34 10.51 -4.18
N LEU A 97 -2.92 9.51 -4.95
CA LEU A 97 -2.69 8.16 -4.43
C LEU A 97 -1.54 8.14 -3.42
N GLN A 98 -0.45 8.87 -3.68
CA GLN A 98 0.67 9.01 -2.75
C GLN A 98 0.22 9.60 -1.41
N GLN A 99 -0.60 10.65 -1.43
CA GLN A 99 -1.15 11.28 -0.22
C GLN A 99 -2.04 10.31 0.58
N SER A 100 -2.96 9.61 -0.09
CA SER A 100 -3.82 8.60 0.54
C SER A 100 -3.01 7.47 1.17
N PHE A 101 -1.95 7.01 0.49
CA PHE A 101 -1.07 5.97 1.01
C PHE A 101 -0.28 6.45 2.23
N ASN A 102 0.30 7.65 2.19
CA ASN A 102 0.97 8.25 3.36
C ASN A 102 0.00 8.44 4.54
N GLN A 103 -1.27 8.77 4.27
CA GLN A 103 -2.31 8.84 5.32
C GLN A 103 -2.59 7.46 5.93
N MET A 104 -2.71 6.42 5.12
CA MET A 104 -2.86 5.04 5.58
C MET A 104 -1.67 4.61 6.45
N LEU A 105 -0.43 4.90 6.02
CA LEU A 105 0.77 4.61 6.80
C LEU A 105 0.76 5.31 8.17
N ARG A 106 0.36 6.58 8.23
CA ARG A 106 0.21 7.32 9.50
C ARG A 106 -0.80 6.65 10.44
N GLN A 107 -1.95 6.24 9.92
CA GLN A 107 -2.96 5.55 10.72
C GLN A 107 -2.45 4.19 11.24
N LEU A 108 -1.73 3.45 10.41
CA LEU A 108 -1.13 2.18 10.80
C LEU A 108 -0.05 2.35 11.87
N GLU A 109 0.79 3.38 11.75
CA GLU A 109 1.81 3.71 12.74
C GLU A 109 1.19 4.09 14.10
N ASP A 110 0.16 4.94 14.12
CA ASP A 110 -0.55 5.30 15.35
C ASP A 110 -1.22 4.08 15.99
N ALA A 111 -1.91 3.25 15.20
CA ALA A 111 -2.52 2.01 15.69
C ALA A 111 -1.48 1.06 16.29
N TYR A 112 -0.32 0.91 15.64
CA TYR A 112 0.77 0.07 16.14
C TYR A 112 1.36 0.61 17.45
N GLN A 113 1.57 1.93 17.56
CA GLN A 113 2.06 2.55 18.79
C GLN A 113 1.08 2.36 19.95
N ARG A 114 -0.22 2.55 19.71
CA ARG A 114 -1.27 2.30 20.70
C ARG A 114 -1.27 0.85 21.15
N LEU A 115 -1.27 -0.10 20.22
CA LEU A 115 -1.20 -1.53 20.54
C LEU A 115 0.04 -1.87 21.38
N ARG A 116 1.20 -1.34 20.99
CA ARG A 116 2.46 -1.56 21.71
C ARG A 116 2.38 -1.01 23.15
N SER A 117 1.84 0.19 23.32
CA SER A 117 1.67 0.80 24.65
C SER A 117 0.71 -0.01 25.53
N ALA A 118 -0.40 -0.49 24.96
CA ALA A 118 -1.38 -1.34 25.65
C ALA A 118 -0.75 -2.68 26.07
N LEU A 119 0.03 -3.33 25.20
CA LEU A 119 0.73 -4.56 25.53
C LEU A 119 1.78 -4.38 26.63
N ILE A 120 2.49 -3.25 26.65
CA ILE A 120 3.43 -2.92 27.73
C ILE A 120 2.68 -2.74 29.05
N ALA A 121 1.57 -1.98 29.04
CA ALA A 121 0.74 -1.78 30.23
C ALA A 121 0.16 -3.10 30.75
N GLN A 122 -0.36 -3.96 29.86
CA GLN A 122 -0.90 -5.28 30.19
C GLN A 122 0.17 -6.17 30.84
N ARG A 123 1.38 -6.24 30.26
CA ARG A 123 2.48 -7.04 30.83
C ARG A 123 2.87 -6.56 32.22
N ARG A 124 2.94 -5.24 32.41
CA ARG A 124 3.23 -4.64 33.71
C ARG A 124 2.14 -4.98 34.74
N PHE A 125 0.87 -4.84 34.36
CA PHE A 125 -0.26 -5.18 35.21
C PHE A 125 -0.24 -6.66 35.64
N VAL A 126 0.04 -7.59 34.73
CA VAL A 126 0.16 -9.02 35.04
C VAL A 126 1.34 -9.30 35.99
N ALA A 127 2.47 -8.62 35.79
CA ALA A 127 3.62 -8.73 36.67
C ALA A 127 3.28 -8.22 38.08
N ASP A 128 2.68 -7.04 38.18
CA ASP A 128 2.30 -6.42 39.45
C ASP A 128 1.27 -7.29 40.20
N ALA A 129 0.24 -7.80 39.52
CA ALA A 129 -0.73 -8.73 40.10
C ALA A 129 -0.07 -10.02 40.59
N SER A 130 0.90 -10.57 39.85
CA SER A 130 1.64 -11.76 40.26
C SER A 130 2.49 -11.52 41.51
N HIS A 131 3.07 -10.32 41.64
CA HIS A 131 3.81 -9.91 42.83
C HIS A 131 2.91 -9.73 44.04
N GLU A 132 1.79 -9.02 43.87
CA GLU A 132 0.80 -8.78 44.92
C GLU A 132 0.13 -10.06 45.43
N LEU A 133 -0.05 -11.08 44.58
CA LEU A 133 -0.56 -12.41 44.98
C LEU A 133 0.51 -13.30 45.64
N ARG A 134 1.80 -13.09 45.35
CA ARG A 134 2.89 -13.91 45.92
C ARG A 134 3.05 -13.68 47.42
N THR A 135 2.92 -12.43 47.87
CA THR A 135 3.02 -12.05 49.28
C THR A 135 2.00 -12.78 50.18
N PRO A 136 0.68 -12.68 49.95
CA PRO A 136 -0.32 -13.38 50.76
C PRO A 136 -0.14 -14.90 50.68
N LEU A 137 0.19 -15.44 49.50
CA LEU A 137 0.47 -16.87 49.34
C LEU A 137 1.68 -17.33 50.17
N THR A 138 2.71 -16.50 50.29
CA THR A 138 3.89 -16.79 51.11
C THR A 138 3.53 -16.78 52.60
N THR A 139 2.71 -15.83 53.05
CA THR A 139 2.18 -15.77 54.42
C THR A 139 1.35 -17.01 54.76
N ILE A 140 0.39 -17.37 53.89
CA ILE A 140 -0.43 -18.58 54.05
C ILE A 140 0.47 -19.83 54.17
N ARG A 141 1.44 -19.98 53.27
CA ARG A 141 2.36 -21.13 53.29
C ARG A 141 3.23 -21.15 54.55
N GLY A 142 3.66 -19.98 55.02
CA GLY A 142 4.41 -19.82 56.27
C GLY A 142 3.61 -20.29 57.48
N ASN A 143 2.38 -19.79 57.64
CA ASN A 143 1.49 -20.14 58.73
C ASN A 143 1.09 -21.62 58.71
N ILE A 144 0.77 -22.19 57.53
CA ILE A 144 0.54 -23.64 57.40
C ILE A 144 1.80 -24.43 57.81
N GLY A 145 2.99 -23.97 57.40
CA GLY A 145 4.26 -24.59 57.77
C GLY A 145 4.51 -24.57 59.29
N LEU A 146 4.15 -23.49 59.98
CA LEU A 146 4.22 -23.39 61.44
C LEU A 146 3.26 -24.37 62.11
N LEU A 147 2.00 -24.42 61.65
CA LEU A 147 0.96 -25.29 62.20
C LEU A 147 1.25 -26.78 62.01
N LEU A 148 1.98 -27.17 60.95
CA LEU A 148 2.33 -28.56 60.66
C LEU A 148 3.63 -29.04 61.32
N LYS A 149 4.58 -28.14 61.66
CA LYS A 149 5.90 -28.51 62.20
C LYS A 149 6.03 -28.40 63.72
N ARG A 150 5.16 -27.64 64.39
CA ARG A 150 5.22 -27.45 65.85
C ARG A 150 4.13 -28.22 66.57
N ASP A 151 4.53 -29.24 67.31
CA ASP A 151 3.65 -30.02 68.18
C ASP A 151 3.29 -29.30 69.49
N ASP A 152 4.10 -28.30 69.92
CA ASP A 152 3.88 -27.55 71.18
C ASP A 152 3.18 -26.20 71.02
N ILE A 153 2.65 -25.89 69.83
CA ILE A 153 2.04 -24.59 69.55
C ILE A 153 0.89 -24.30 70.53
N THR A 154 0.88 -23.10 71.10
CA THR A 154 -0.19 -22.69 72.00
C THR A 154 -1.52 -22.61 71.25
N SER A 155 -2.63 -22.80 71.96
CA SER A 155 -3.96 -22.65 71.35
C SER A 155 -4.19 -21.26 70.79
N GLU A 156 -3.60 -20.24 71.42
CA GLU A 156 -3.68 -18.84 70.99
C GLU A 156 -2.93 -18.61 69.67
N ASP A 157 -1.68 -19.06 69.56
CA ASP A 157 -0.88 -18.95 68.33
C ASP A 157 -1.51 -19.74 67.17
N ARG A 158 -2.11 -20.90 67.47
CA ARG A 158 -2.84 -21.69 66.47
C ARG A 158 -4.04 -20.92 65.91
N VAL A 159 -4.82 -20.28 66.77
CA VAL A 159 -5.97 -19.46 66.36
C VAL A 159 -5.49 -18.24 65.56
N ALA A 160 -4.42 -17.57 65.99
CA ALA A 160 -3.83 -16.45 65.26
C ALA A 160 -3.38 -16.86 63.84
N ALA A 161 -2.65 -17.97 63.70
CA ALA A 161 -2.20 -18.47 62.39
C ALA A 161 -3.38 -18.84 61.47
N LEU A 162 -4.45 -19.42 62.00
CA LEU A 162 -5.67 -19.72 61.23
C LEU A 162 -6.39 -18.46 60.77
N ASN A 163 -6.48 -17.45 61.64
CA ASN A 163 -7.06 -16.15 61.30
C ASN A 163 -6.26 -15.43 60.22
N ASP A 164 -4.93 -15.46 60.28
CA ASP A 164 -4.05 -14.89 59.24
C ASP A 164 -4.25 -15.60 57.89
N ILE A 165 -4.33 -16.94 57.88
CA ILE A 165 -4.60 -17.70 56.66
C ILE A 165 -5.95 -17.32 56.05
N ALA A 166 -6.99 -17.20 56.88
CA ALA A 166 -8.32 -16.81 56.43
C ALA A 166 -8.33 -15.37 55.87
N GLY A 167 -7.70 -14.44 56.58
CA GLY A 167 -7.59 -13.03 56.16
C GLY A 167 -6.85 -12.86 54.83
N GLU A 168 -5.72 -13.53 54.65
CA GLU A 168 -4.97 -13.47 53.39
C GLU A 168 -5.70 -14.15 52.22
N SER A 169 -6.43 -15.24 52.49
CA SER A 169 -7.27 -15.90 51.47
C SER A 169 -8.40 -14.98 51.00
N GLU A 170 -9.05 -14.27 51.93
CA GLU A 170 -10.08 -13.28 51.61
C GLU A 170 -9.50 -12.07 50.87
N ARG A 171 -8.29 -11.63 51.22
CA ARG A 171 -7.56 -10.57 50.50
C ARG A 171 -7.25 -10.98 49.05
N MET A 172 -6.76 -12.20 48.83
CA MET A 172 -6.52 -12.73 47.49
C MET A 172 -7.82 -12.85 46.68
N SER A 173 -8.91 -13.29 47.30
CA SER A 173 -10.22 -13.39 46.66
C SER A 173 -10.72 -12.03 46.16
N ARG A 174 -10.64 -11.00 47.01
CA ARG A 174 -10.97 -9.61 46.63
C ARG A 174 -10.11 -9.10 45.47
N MET A 175 -8.80 -9.33 45.54
CA MET A 175 -7.87 -8.92 44.48
C MET A 175 -8.22 -9.57 43.14
N VAL A 176 -8.49 -10.88 43.12
CA VAL A 176 -8.91 -11.58 41.88
C VAL A 176 -10.23 -11.04 41.35
N GLN A 177 -11.18 -10.72 42.24
CA GLN A 177 -12.45 -10.11 41.84
C GLN A 177 -12.25 -8.72 41.22
N ASP A 178 -11.35 -7.90 41.77
CA ASP A 178 -11.00 -6.58 41.23
C ASP A 178 -10.34 -6.72 39.86
N LEU A 179 -9.42 -7.67 39.68
CA LEU A 179 -8.77 -7.96 38.39
C LEU A 179 -9.80 -8.39 37.33
N LEU A 180 -10.75 -9.26 37.70
CA LEU A 180 -11.81 -9.72 36.79
C LEU A 180 -12.76 -8.58 36.40
N THR A 181 -13.04 -7.68 37.34
CA THR A 181 -13.87 -6.49 37.10
C THR A 181 -13.17 -5.54 36.13
N LEU A 182 -11.88 -5.29 36.32
CA LEU A 182 -11.09 -4.47 35.40
C LEU A 182 -11.02 -5.08 34.00
N ALA A 183 -10.76 -6.38 33.88
CA ALA A 183 -10.70 -7.07 32.60
C ALA A 183 -12.03 -7.02 31.81
N ARG A 184 -13.17 -7.06 32.51
CA ARG A 184 -14.51 -6.91 31.89
C ARG A 184 -14.76 -5.48 31.42
N ALA A 185 -14.31 -4.48 32.18
CA ALA A 185 -14.43 -3.08 31.79
C ALA A 185 -13.62 -2.77 30.52
N ASP A 186 -12.42 -3.34 30.40
CA ASP A 186 -11.54 -3.18 29.23
C ASP A 186 -12.14 -3.85 27.97
N ALA A 187 -12.75 -5.04 28.12
CA ALA A 187 -13.45 -5.72 27.02
C ALA A 187 -14.76 -5.03 26.59
N GLY A 188 -15.45 -4.37 27.53
CA GLY A 188 -16.71 -3.66 27.26
C GLY A 188 -16.54 -2.31 26.55
N TYR A 189 -15.33 -1.74 26.52
CA TYR A 189 -15.03 -0.47 25.84
C TYR A 189 -14.85 -0.60 24.32
N HIS A 190 -14.93 -1.83 23.79
CA HIS A 190 -14.67 -2.16 22.38
C HIS A 190 -15.92 -2.60 21.58
N LEU A 191 -17.13 -2.43 22.13
CA LEU A 191 -18.43 -2.61 21.43
C LEU A 191 -19.22 -1.31 21.44
#